data_AF-A0A558DJ46-F1
#
_entry.id   AF-A0A558DJ46-F1
#
_cell.length_a   1.000
_cell.length_b   1.000
_cell.length_c   1.000
_cell.angle_alpha   90.00
_cell.angle_beta   90.00
_cell.angle_gamma   90.00
#
_symmetry.space_group_name_H-M   'P 1'
#
loop_
_entity.id
_entity.type
_entity.pdbx_description
1 polymer ?
#
loop_
_entity_poly.entity_id
_entity_poly.type
_entity_poly.pdbx_seq_one_letter_code
_entity_poly.pdbx_strand_id
1 'polypeptide(L)'
;MNTIDRIKRDAADADSRIRQLARETEQAARSKGGRPRSATTHFENVLFAADTCSELSELERGYLDAVGPRSRGNTRHGERLWFADLVRCFYALQREGVTLPRGGSLSHAACALGLGDVLVKHGRVAPECLARLLRNGEYRRSVGHALARVFDRVANAVAKGTPQQSEN
;
A
#
# COMPACT_ATOMS: atom_id res chain seq x y z
N MET A 1 6.13 70.96 -3.50
CA MET A 1 5.26 69.81 -3.16
C MET A 1 5.86 69.17 -1.91
N ASN A 2 5.15 69.24 -0.78
CA ASN A 2 5.72 68.90 0.54
C ASN A 2 5.95 67.39 0.68
N THR A 3 7.10 67.01 1.23
CA THR A 3 7.53 65.62 1.45
C THR A 3 6.48 64.82 2.25
N ILE A 4 5.79 65.49 3.18
CA ILE A 4 4.72 64.93 3.99
C ILE A 4 3.50 64.53 3.14
N ASP A 5 3.15 65.31 2.12
CA ASP A 5 2.01 65.03 1.25
C ASP A 5 2.28 63.90 0.25
N ARG A 6 3.56 63.65 -0.04
CA ARG A 6 4.00 62.51 -0.84
C ARG A 6 3.93 61.21 -0.01
N ILE A 7 4.43 61.24 1.23
CA ILE A 7 4.35 60.09 2.16
C ILE A 7 2.90 59.70 2.43
N LYS A 8 2.00 60.67 2.62
CA LYS A 8 0.56 60.39 2.83
C LYS A 8 -0.12 59.76 1.61
N ARG A 9 0.26 60.17 0.40
CA ARG A 9 -0.25 59.57 -0.85
C ARG A 9 0.30 58.16 -1.04
N ASP A 10 1.60 57.97 -0.84
CA ASP A 10 2.24 56.65 -0.94
C ASP A 10 1.67 55.66 0.09
N ALA A 11 1.34 56.12 1.30
CA ALA A 11 0.68 55.32 2.33
C ALA A 11 -0.79 54.97 1.97
N ALA A 12 -1.54 55.92 1.42
CA ALA A 12 -2.92 55.68 0.97
C ALA A 12 -2.96 54.70 -0.21
N ASP A 13 -2.00 54.82 -1.14
CA ASP A 13 -1.85 53.91 -2.27
C ASP A 13 -1.45 52.50 -1.80
N ALA A 14 -0.54 52.39 -0.82
CA ALA A 14 -0.18 51.12 -0.21
C ALA A 14 -1.39 50.45 0.49
N ASP A 15 -2.16 51.20 1.27
CA ASP A 15 -3.38 50.70 1.93
C ASP A 15 -4.44 50.23 0.93
N SER A 16 -4.60 50.95 -0.19
CA SER A 16 -5.52 50.54 -1.26
C SER A 16 -5.10 49.21 -1.88
N ARG A 17 -3.80 49.02 -2.13
CA ARG A 17 -3.23 47.77 -2.67
C ARG A 17 -3.36 46.61 -1.69
N ILE A 18 -3.14 46.85 -0.41
CA ILE A 18 -3.31 45.82 0.64
C ILE A 18 -4.76 45.35 0.71
N ARG A 19 -5.73 46.27 0.66
CA ARG A 19 -7.16 45.92 0.67
C ARG A 19 -7.58 45.16 -0.59
N GLN A 20 -6.99 45.50 -1.75
CA GLN A 20 -7.27 44.80 -2.99
C GLN A 20 -6.71 43.37 -2.97
N LEU A 21 -5.47 43.18 -2.51
CA LEU A 21 -4.86 41.86 -2.31
C LEU A 21 -5.65 40.99 -1.30
N ALA A 22 -6.17 41.59 -0.22
CA ALA A 22 -7.02 40.89 0.74
C ALA A 22 -8.32 40.37 0.10
N ARG A 23 -8.95 41.16 -0.79
CA ARG A 23 -10.16 40.74 -1.50
C ARG A 23 -9.89 39.66 -2.53
N GLU A 24 -8.78 39.75 -3.26
CA GLU A 24 -8.36 38.76 -4.25
C GLU A 24 -7.99 37.42 -3.58
N THR A 25 -7.31 37.46 -2.44
CA THR A 25 -7.00 36.25 -1.64
C THR A 25 -8.26 35.61 -1.05
N GLU A 26 -9.23 36.40 -0.59
CA GLU A 26 -10.50 35.90 -0.08
C GLU A 26 -11.38 35.30 -1.20
N GLN A 27 -11.42 35.92 -2.39
CA GLN A 27 -12.09 35.35 -3.57
C GLN A 27 -11.41 34.08 -4.10
N ALA A 28 -10.07 34.03 -4.07
CA ALA A 28 -9.30 32.82 -4.42
C ALA A 28 -9.50 31.67 -3.40
N ALA A 29 -9.73 31.99 -2.13
CA ALA A 29 -10.06 31.01 -1.09
C ALA A 29 -11.48 30.45 -1.26
N ARG A 30 -12.45 31.30 -1.64
CA ARG A 30 -13.86 30.89 -1.86
C ARG A 30 -14.07 30.05 -3.13
N SER A 31 -13.22 30.18 -4.15
CA SER A 31 -13.31 29.39 -5.40
C SER A 31 -12.66 28.00 -5.33
N LYS A 32 -12.00 27.63 -4.22
CA LYS A 32 -11.27 26.35 -4.05
C LYS A 32 -11.91 25.40 -3.04
N GLY A 33 -13.24 25.43 -2.91
CA GLY A 33 -14.03 24.45 -2.16
C GLY A 33 -14.17 23.09 -2.87
N GLY A 34 -13.13 22.63 -3.57
CA GLY A 34 -13.12 21.35 -4.28
C GLY A 34 -11.81 20.63 -4.01
N ARG A 35 -11.90 19.42 -3.44
CA ARG A 35 -10.75 18.51 -3.30
C ARG A 35 -10.07 18.40 -4.67
N PRO A 36 -8.75 18.65 -4.81
CA PRO A 36 -8.07 18.48 -6.08
C PRO A 36 -8.32 17.04 -6.54
N ARG A 37 -8.89 16.87 -7.75
CA ARG A 37 -8.92 15.57 -8.42
C ARG A 37 -7.46 15.15 -8.52
N SER A 38 -7.08 14.11 -7.79
CA SER A 38 -5.76 13.52 -7.90
C SER A 38 -5.51 13.27 -9.37
N ALA A 39 -4.54 13.99 -9.96
CA ALA A 39 -4.06 13.67 -11.28
C ALA A 39 -3.73 12.18 -11.26
N THR A 40 -4.36 11.40 -12.13
CA THR A 40 -4.02 10.00 -12.31
C THR A 40 -2.62 10.00 -12.93
N THR A 41 -1.59 10.09 -12.09
CA THR A 41 -0.23 9.75 -12.49
C THR A 41 -0.30 8.30 -12.93
N HIS A 42 -0.32 8.11 -14.25
CA HIS A 42 -0.09 6.82 -14.88
C HIS A 42 1.35 6.43 -14.56
N PHE A 43 1.56 5.83 -13.39
CA PHE A 43 2.77 5.09 -13.15
C PHE A 43 2.63 3.79 -13.93
N GLU A 44 3.45 3.63 -14.97
CA GLU A 44 3.66 2.35 -15.60
C GLU A 44 4.01 1.33 -14.50
N ASN A 45 3.31 0.21 -14.49
CA ASN A 45 3.59 -0.87 -13.56
C ASN A 45 4.99 -1.38 -13.86
N VAL A 46 5.98 -0.98 -13.06
CA VAL A 46 7.29 -1.64 -13.04
C VAL A 46 7.06 -3.01 -12.41
N LEU A 47 6.86 -4.01 -13.26
CA LEU A 47 6.93 -5.43 -12.89
C LEU A 47 8.36 -5.72 -12.46
N PHE A 48 8.52 -6.26 -11.26
CA PHE A 48 9.77 -6.88 -10.86
C PHE A 48 9.88 -8.22 -11.58
N ALA A 49 10.47 -8.19 -12.78
CA ALA A 49 10.99 -9.38 -13.42
C ALA A 49 12.36 -9.65 -12.80
N ALA A 50 12.43 -10.62 -11.91
CA ALA A 50 13.69 -11.14 -11.38
C ALA A 50 13.67 -12.64 -11.63
N ASP A 51 14.74 -13.17 -12.23
CA ASP A 51 14.81 -14.57 -12.64
C ASP A 51 15.21 -15.47 -11.46
N THR A 52 15.76 -14.89 -10.39
CA THR A 52 16.19 -15.64 -9.21
C THR A 52 15.80 -14.99 -7.89
N CYS A 53 15.64 -15.81 -6.84
CA CYS A 53 15.34 -15.34 -5.48
C CYS A 53 16.43 -14.39 -4.92
N SER A 54 17.67 -14.55 -5.36
CA SER A 54 18.82 -13.74 -4.94
C SER A 54 18.70 -12.31 -5.45
N GLU A 55 18.40 -12.13 -6.74
CA GLU A 55 18.17 -10.83 -7.36
C GLU A 55 16.96 -10.11 -6.76
N LEU A 56 15.90 -10.87 -6.47
CA LEU A 56 14.71 -10.35 -5.81
C LEU A 56 15.03 -9.81 -4.40
N SER A 57 15.93 -10.47 -3.69
CA SER A 57 16.37 -10.07 -2.34
C SER A 57 17.28 -8.84 -2.35
N GLU A 58 18.12 -8.68 -3.37
CA GLU A 58 18.98 -7.51 -3.54
C GLU A 58 18.18 -6.28 -3.98
N LEU A 59 17.21 -6.45 -4.88
CA LEU A 59 16.24 -5.42 -5.24
C LEU A 59 15.41 -4.98 -4.02
N GLU A 60 14.98 -5.94 -3.19
CA GLU A 60 14.23 -5.67 -1.97
C GLU A 60 15.07 -4.87 -0.95
N ARG A 61 16.37 -5.17 -0.81
CA ARG A 61 17.31 -4.42 0.03
C ARG A 61 17.59 -3.01 -0.48
N GLY A 62 17.95 -2.86 -1.77
CA GLY A 62 18.22 -1.54 -2.35
C GLY A 62 17.01 -0.61 -2.28
N TYR A 63 15.81 -1.18 -2.35
CA TYR A 63 14.57 -0.43 -2.22
C TYR A 63 14.26 0.00 -0.78
N LEU A 64 14.59 -0.83 0.22
CA LEU A 64 14.42 -0.50 1.64
C LEU A 64 15.39 0.60 2.09
N ASP A 65 16.64 0.58 1.62
CA ASP A 65 17.65 1.60 1.93
C ASP A 65 17.29 2.97 1.34
N ALA A 66 16.71 3.02 0.14
CA ALA A 66 16.35 4.27 -0.53
C ALA A 66 15.15 5.01 0.12
N VAL A 67 14.26 4.28 0.81
CA VAL A 67 12.95 4.80 1.22
C VAL A 67 12.77 4.86 2.75
N GLY A 68 13.54 4.07 3.51
CA GLY A 68 13.52 4.06 4.97
C GLY A 68 12.33 3.30 5.60
N PRO A 69 12.34 3.12 6.93
CA PRO A 69 11.35 2.31 7.65
C PRO A 69 9.95 2.93 7.66
N ARG A 70 8.92 2.08 7.87
CA ARG A 70 7.50 2.43 7.74
C ARG A 70 7.11 3.67 8.56
N SER A 71 6.79 4.76 7.87
CA SER A 71 6.12 5.94 8.44
C SER A 71 4.66 6.01 7.95
N ARG A 72 3.83 6.81 8.65
CA ARG A 72 2.36 6.90 8.50
C ARG A 72 1.87 7.35 7.10
N GLY A 73 2.75 7.56 6.13
CA GLY A 73 2.46 7.88 4.73
C GLY A 73 2.87 6.81 3.70
N ASN A 74 3.55 5.73 4.09
CA ASN A 74 4.13 4.74 3.16
C ASN A 74 3.24 3.51 2.89
N THR A 75 1.92 3.68 2.98
CA THR A 75 0.91 2.58 2.98
C THR A 75 0.98 1.71 1.73
N ARG A 76 1.29 2.32 0.56
CA ARG A 76 1.42 1.61 -0.72
C ARG A 76 2.55 0.58 -0.73
N HIS A 77 3.66 0.83 -0.03
CA HIS A 77 4.81 -0.07 -0.01
C HIS A 77 4.59 -1.23 0.96
N GLY A 78 3.94 -0.97 2.09
CA GLY A 78 3.51 -2.03 3.01
C GLY A 78 2.58 -3.05 2.34
N GLU A 79 1.71 -2.59 1.44
CA GLU A 79 0.84 -3.50 0.66
C GLU A 79 1.59 -4.30 -0.39
N ARG A 80 2.62 -3.72 -1.05
CA ARG A 80 3.44 -4.44 -2.03
C ARG A 80 4.29 -5.54 -1.38
N LEU A 81 4.96 -5.22 -0.28
CA LEU A 81 5.75 -6.21 0.48
C LEU A 81 4.85 -7.33 1.03
N TRP A 82 3.68 -6.97 1.55
CA TRP A 82 2.67 -7.95 1.98
C TRP A 82 2.26 -8.88 0.84
N PHE A 83 1.97 -8.33 -0.33
CA PHE A 83 1.59 -9.13 -1.50
C PHE A 83 2.72 -10.07 -1.93
N ALA A 84 3.97 -9.60 -1.96
CA ALA A 84 5.12 -10.42 -2.31
C ALA A 84 5.34 -11.57 -1.32
N ASP A 85 5.28 -11.30 -0.01
CA ASP A 85 5.39 -12.34 1.03
C ASP A 85 4.24 -13.36 0.95
N LEU A 86 3.02 -12.92 0.63
CA LEU A 86 1.90 -13.82 0.38
C LEU A 86 2.12 -14.69 -0.85
N VAL A 87 2.62 -14.14 -1.96
CA VAL A 87 2.95 -14.91 -3.17
C VAL A 87 4.00 -15.98 -2.87
N ARG A 88 5.10 -15.61 -2.20
CA ARG A 88 6.14 -16.54 -1.76
C ARG A 88 5.55 -17.67 -0.89
N CYS A 89 4.71 -17.32 0.08
CA CYS A 89 4.04 -18.29 0.94
C CYS A 89 3.10 -19.21 0.13
N PHE A 90 2.33 -18.69 -0.83
CA PHE A 90 1.43 -19.50 -1.65
C PHE A 90 2.20 -20.46 -2.57
N TYR A 91 3.35 -20.07 -3.12
CA TYR A 91 4.22 -21.01 -3.85
C TYR A 91 4.72 -22.13 -2.93
N ALA A 92 5.11 -21.82 -1.69
CA ALA A 92 5.49 -22.84 -0.72
C ALA A 92 4.33 -23.80 -0.41
N LEU A 93 3.12 -23.27 -0.19
CA LEU A 93 1.92 -24.09 0.02
C LEU A 93 1.63 -25.00 -1.19
N GLN A 94 1.77 -24.49 -2.41
CA GLN A 94 1.56 -25.27 -3.63
C GLN A 94 2.58 -26.41 -3.76
N ARG A 95 3.86 -26.13 -3.45
CA ARG A 95 4.93 -27.15 -3.43
C ARG A 95 4.67 -28.26 -2.43
N GLU A 96 4.13 -27.93 -1.27
CA GLU A 96 3.75 -28.89 -0.22
C GLU A 96 2.39 -29.58 -0.48
N GLY A 97 1.75 -29.31 -1.63
CA GLY A 97 0.45 -29.89 -1.99
C GLY A 97 -0.72 -29.38 -1.14
N VAL A 98 -0.53 -28.28 -0.40
CA VAL A 98 -1.57 -27.68 0.43
C VAL A 98 -2.48 -26.80 -0.42
N THR A 99 -3.79 -26.96 -0.24
CA THR A 99 -4.79 -26.16 -0.94
C THR A 99 -4.60 -24.68 -0.65
N LEU A 100 -4.44 -23.89 -1.73
CA LEU A 100 -4.28 -22.46 -1.64
C LEU A 100 -5.56 -21.80 -1.09
N PRO A 101 -5.43 -20.85 -0.15
CA PRO A 101 -6.56 -20.05 0.32
C PRO A 101 -7.27 -19.34 -0.86
N ARG A 102 -8.58 -19.57 -1.01
CA ARG A 102 -9.45 -18.95 -2.03
C ARG A 102 -10.88 -18.80 -1.51
N GLY A 103 -11.61 -17.79 -1.99
CA GLY A 103 -13.04 -17.57 -1.65
C GLY A 103 -13.28 -17.35 -0.16
N GLY A 104 -12.25 -16.95 0.58
CA GLY A 104 -12.28 -16.83 2.04
C GLY A 104 -12.04 -18.13 2.82
N SER A 105 -11.67 -19.23 2.14
CA SER A 105 -11.14 -20.40 2.82
C SER A 105 -9.72 -20.14 3.34
N LEU A 106 -9.45 -20.59 4.56
CA LEU A 106 -8.13 -20.56 5.17
C LEU A 106 -7.93 -21.88 5.95
N SER A 107 -7.12 -22.77 5.38
CA SER A 107 -6.93 -24.12 5.92
C SER A 107 -5.99 -24.11 7.14
N HIS A 108 -6.16 -25.11 8.02
CA HIS A 108 -5.25 -25.30 9.14
C HIS A 108 -3.80 -25.51 8.68
N ALA A 109 -3.62 -26.37 7.66
CA ALA A 109 -2.32 -26.66 7.09
C ALA A 109 -1.65 -25.40 6.52
N ALA A 110 -2.39 -24.54 5.83
CA ALA A 110 -1.83 -23.28 5.33
C ALA A 110 -1.33 -22.39 6.46
N CYS A 111 -2.11 -22.25 7.54
CA CYS A 111 -1.68 -21.49 8.71
C CYS A 111 -0.44 -22.09 9.37
N ALA A 112 -0.36 -23.42 9.49
CA ALA A 112 0.76 -24.13 10.10
C ALA A 112 2.05 -24.07 9.27
N LEU A 113 1.93 -23.98 7.94
CA LEU A 113 3.06 -23.83 7.01
C LEU A 113 3.54 -22.38 6.85
N GLY A 114 3.25 -21.51 7.82
CA GLY A 114 3.79 -20.15 7.89
C GLY A 114 2.89 -19.05 7.33
N LEU A 115 1.72 -19.36 6.77
CA LEU A 115 0.77 -18.30 6.38
C LEU A 115 0.28 -17.51 7.60
N GLY A 116 0.15 -18.17 8.76
CA GLY A 116 -0.18 -17.50 10.01
C GLY A 116 0.86 -16.45 10.39
N ASP A 117 2.13 -16.78 10.27
CA ASP A 117 3.24 -15.89 10.60
C ASP A 117 3.32 -14.69 9.63
N VAL A 118 3.07 -14.91 8.34
CA VAL A 118 2.98 -13.84 7.34
C VAL A 118 1.84 -12.86 7.69
N LEU A 119 0.68 -13.38 8.12
CA LEU A 119 -0.44 -12.54 8.54
C LEU A 119 -0.11 -11.72 9.79
N VAL A 120 0.65 -12.27 10.72
CA VAL A 120 1.12 -11.55 11.92
C VAL A 120 2.15 -10.49 11.56
N LYS A 121 3.17 -10.84 10.76
CA LYS A 121 4.24 -9.94 10.29
C LYS A 121 3.68 -8.67 9.65
N HIS A 122 2.60 -8.79 8.89
CA HIS A 122 1.97 -7.67 8.19
C HIS A 122 0.79 -7.03 8.95
N GLY A 123 0.57 -7.40 10.21
CA GLY A 123 -0.45 -6.80 11.07
C GLY A 123 -1.89 -7.11 10.65
N ARG A 124 -2.11 -8.21 9.92
CA ARG A 124 -3.46 -8.69 9.55
C ARG A 124 -4.10 -9.53 10.65
N VAL A 125 -3.26 -10.16 11.47
CA VAL A 125 -3.65 -10.87 12.69
C VAL A 125 -2.71 -10.39 13.79
N ALA A 126 -3.23 -10.15 14.99
CA ALA A 126 -2.38 -9.78 16.11
C ALA A 126 -1.54 -11.00 16.57
N PRO A 127 -0.28 -10.82 17.04
CA PRO A 127 0.58 -11.93 17.45
C PRO A 127 -0.09 -12.89 18.46
N GLU A 128 -0.81 -12.35 19.44
CA GLU A 128 -1.56 -13.10 20.46
C GLU A 128 -2.69 -13.97 19.87
N CYS A 129 -3.17 -13.62 18.68
CA CYS A 129 -4.22 -14.36 17.98
C CYS A 129 -3.69 -15.51 17.11
N LEU A 130 -2.37 -15.68 16.97
CA LEU A 130 -1.79 -16.74 16.14
C LEU A 130 -2.18 -18.15 16.64
N ALA A 131 -2.10 -18.38 17.96
CA ALA A 131 -2.53 -19.65 18.55
C ALA A 131 -4.03 -19.92 18.31
N ARG A 132 -4.84 -18.86 18.36
CA ARG A 132 -6.28 -18.94 18.04
C ARG A 132 -6.51 -19.26 16.57
N LEU A 133 -5.70 -18.71 15.66
CA LEU A 133 -5.73 -19.02 14.24
C LEU A 133 -5.42 -20.50 13.97
N LEU A 134 -4.47 -21.10 14.70
CA LEU A 134 -4.16 -22.52 14.55
C LEU A 134 -5.24 -23.44 15.18
N ARG A 135 -5.84 -23.04 16.31
CA ARG A 135 -6.76 -23.95 17.04
C ARG A 135 -8.24 -23.79 16.67
N ASN A 136 -8.68 -22.60 16.26
CA ASN A 136 -10.10 -22.29 16.06
C ASN A 136 -10.45 -22.14 14.57
N GLY A 137 -11.26 -23.08 14.06
CA GLY A 137 -11.71 -23.10 12.66
C GLY A 137 -12.65 -21.95 12.27
N GLU A 138 -13.52 -21.51 13.18
CA GLU A 138 -14.41 -20.36 12.93
C GLU A 138 -13.62 -19.06 12.83
N TYR A 139 -12.63 -18.88 13.70
CA TYR A 139 -11.75 -17.73 13.64
C TYR A 139 -10.94 -17.71 12.34
N ARG A 140 -10.42 -18.88 11.89
CA ARG A 140 -9.80 -18.99 10.55
C ARG A 140 -10.75 -18.61 9.44
N ARG A 141 -12.00 -19.07 9.49
CA ARG A 141 -13.01 -18.75 8.47
C ARG A 141 -13.30 -17.24 8.45
N SER A 142 -13.41 -16.61 9.61
CA SER A 142 -13.60 -15.15 9.72
C SER A 142 -12.43 -14.38 9.10
N VAL A 143 -11.19 -14.72 9.46
CA VAL A 143 -9.98 -14.11 8.91
C VAL A 143 -9.87 -14.37 7.41
N GLY A 144 -10.16 -15.59 6.97
CA GLY A 144 -10.17 -15.98 5.57
C GLY A 144 -11.15 -15.12 4.76
N HIS A 145 -12.40 -14.99 5.21
CA HIS A 145 -13.39 -14.14 4.54
C HIS A 145 -12.99 -12.67 4.49
N ALA A 146 -12.43 -12.14 5.57
CA ALA A 146 -11.95 -10.75 5.62
C ALA A 146 -10.86 -10.48 4.55
N LEU A 147 -10.07 -11.50 4.21
CA LEU A 147 -8.96 -11.41 3.27
C LEU A 147 -9.23 -12.07 1.90
N ALA A 148 -10.47 -12.52 1.65
CA ALA A 148 -10.84 -13.32 0.48
C ALA A 148 -10.37 -12.69 -0.84
N ARG A 149 -10.65 -11.40 -1.04
CA ARG A 149 -10.27 -10.66 -2.26
C ARG A 149 -8.75 -10.58 -2.49
N VAL A 150 -7.94 -10.65 -1.44
CA VAL A 150 -6.49 -10.62 -1.56
C VAL A 150 -5.98 -12.03 -1.85
N PHE A 151 -6.48 -13.02 -1.12
CA PHE A 151 -6.15 -14.42 -1.37
C PHE A 151 -6.49 -14.86 -2.80
N ASP A 152 -7.67 -14.49 -3.31
CA ASP A 152 -8.04 -14.80 -4.70
C ASP A 152 -7.08 -14.17 -5.72
N ARG A 153 -6.70 -12.90 -5.49
CA ARG A 153 -5.72 -12.22 -6.36
C ARG A 153 -4.36 -12.90 -6.33
N VAL A 154 -3.86 -13.24 -5.16
CA VAL A 154 -2.56 -13.93 -4.99
C VAL A 154 -2.62 -15.33 -5.62
N ALA A 155 -3.68 -16.10 -5.34
CA ALA A 155 -3.81 -17.45 -5.86
C ALA A 155 -3.95 -17.47 -7.39
N ASN A 156 -4.54 -16.44 -7.99
CA ASN A 156 -4.59 -16.27 -9.44
C ASN A 156 -3.23 -15.86 -10.02
N ALA A 157 -2.48 -15.00 -9.32
CA ALA A 157 -1.12 -14.63 -9.74
C ALA A 157 -0.18 -15.84 -9.73
N VAL A 158 -0.21 -16.64 -8.66
CA VAL A 158 0.58 -17.88 -8.53
C VAL A 158 0.21 -18.89 -9.61
N ALA A 159 -1.09 -19.11 -9.86
CA ALA A 159 -1.55 -20.01 -10.92
C ALA A 159 -1.10 -19.56 -12.32
N LYS A 160 -1.01 -18.25 -12.60
CA LYS A 160 -0.53 -17.71 -13.88
C LYS A 160 0.99 -17.73 -14.01
N GLY A 161 1.71 -17.58 -12.90
CA GLY A 161 3.17 -17.56 -12.85
C GLY A 161 3.81 -18.93 -12.66
N THR A 162 3.03 -20.01 -12.61
CA THR A 162 3.61 -21.37 -12.64
C THR A 162 3.85 -21.71 -14.11
N PRO A 163 5.10 -21.83 -14.61
CA PRO A 163 5.32 -22.39 -15.93
C PRO A 163 4.69 -23.79 -15.93
N GLN A 164 3.80 -24.06 -16.87
CA GLN A 164 3.32 -25.41 -17.12
C GLN A 164 4.56 -26.27 -17.34
N GLN A 165 4.94 -27.07 -16.35
CA GLN A 165 5.90 -28.14 -16.56
C GLN A 165 5.22 -29.09 -17.53
N SER A 166 5.67 -29.04 -18.78
CA SER A 166 5.41 -30.05 -19.79
C SER A 166 5.79 -31.39 -19.20
N GLU A 167 4.79 -32.23 -18.99
CA GLU A 167 4.95 -33.66 -18.68
C GLU A 167 5.85 -34.28 -19.77
N ASN A 168 6.94 -34.90 -19.33
CA ASN A 168 7.70 -35.88 -20.10
C ASN A 168 7.55 -37.23 -19.40
#